data_AF-A0A418FRD2-F1
#
_entry.id   AF-A0A418FRD2-F1
#
_cell.length_a   1.000
_cell.length_b   1.000
_cell.length_c   1.000
_cell.angle_alpha   90.00
_cell.angle_beta   90.00
_cell.angle_gamma   90.00
#
_symmetry.space_group_name_H-M   'P 1'
#
loop_
_entity.id
_entity.type
_entity.pdbx_description
1 polymer ?
#
loop_
_entity_poly.entity_id
_entity_poly.type
_entity_poly.pdbx_seq_one_letter_code
_entity_poly.pdbx_strand_id
1 'polypeptide(L)'
;MNIPVNDFDEADAWRFYSAEDYPLSEGNSNLFANVKTDSFNEWWLYNKHTRQLHSRSNVHNCLDAYLKDGKYWVHTWQCDGANRNQHWDVDFADHRIKHATHPNVCLDADDFDECY
;
A
#
# COMPACT_ATOMS: atom_id res chain seq x y z
N MET A 1 0.98 -21.69 -23.88
CA MET A 1 -0.32 -21.25 -23.34
C MET A 1 -0.05 -20.05 -22.46
N ASN A 2 -0.41 -18.85 -22.91
CA ASN A 2 -0.25 -17.63 -22.12
C ASN A 2 -1.48 -17.50 -21.22
N ILE A 3 -1.28 -17.75 -19.93
CA ILE A 3 -2.23 -17.34 -18.90
C ILE A 3 -2.09 -15.81 -18.79
N PRO A 4 -3.16 -15.01 -18.91
CA PRO A 4 -3.09 -13.61 -18.49
C PRO A 4 -2.91 -13.60 -16.97
N VAL A 5 -1.76 -13.13 -16.50
CA VAL A 5 -1.47 -12.93 -15.07
C VAL A 5 -2.37 -11.82 -14.52
N ASN A 6 -3.63 -12.15 -14.28
CA ASN A 6 -4.38 -11.55 -13.20
C ASN A 6 -4.01 -12.32 -11.93
N ASP A 7 -2.81 -12.03 -11.39
CA ASP A 7 -2.33 -12.62 -10.11
C ASP A 7 -3.04 -12.02 -8.88
N PHE A 8 -4.16 -11.34 -9.09
CA PHE A 8 -5.09 -11.03 -8.01
C PHE A 8 -6.08 -12.18 -7.94
N ASP A 9 -5.81 -13.17 -7.09
CA ASP A 9 -6.92 -13.95 -6.59
C ASP A 9 -7.78 -12.98 -5.77
N GLU A 10 -8.99 -12.72 -6.24
CA GLU A 10 -9.98 -11.86 -5.56
C GLU A 10 -10.28 -12.35 -4.12
N ALA A 11 -9.85 -13.58 -3.79
CA ALA A 11 -9.90 -14.21 -2.48
C ALA A 11 -8.87 -13.65 -1.45
N ASP A 12 -7.81 -12.96 -1.88
CA ASP A 12 -6.71 -12.53 -1.00
C ASP A 12 -6.65 -11.00 -0.84
N ALA A 13 -7.77 -10.41 -0.41
CA ALA A 13 -7.81 -9.02 0.02
C ALA A 13 -7.41 -8.89 1.50
N TRP A 14 -6.52 -7.95 1.79
CA TRP A 14 -5.96 -7.73 3.12
C TRP A 14 -6.40 -6.39 3.69
N ARG A 15 -6.50 -6.33 5.02
CA ARG A 15 -6.56 -5.08 5.76
C ARG A 15 -5.23 -4.92 6.48
N PHE A 16 -4.57 -3.78 6.25
CA PHE A 16 -3.34 -3.42 6.92
C PHE A 16 -3.68 -2.43 8.03
N TYR A 17 -3.10 -2.63 9.20
CA TYR A 17 -3.39 -1.81 10.38
C TYR A 17 -2.10 -1.14 10.87
N SER A 18 -2.23 0.09 11.37
CA SER A 18 -1.18 0.74 12.14
C SER A 18 -0.97 0.03 13.48
N ALA A 19 0.10 0.39 14.20
CA ALA A 19 0.36 -0.11 15.55
C ALA A 19 -0.75 0.24 16.56
N GLU A 20 -1.47 1.35 16.32
CA GLU A 20 -2.64 1.77 17.10
C GLU A 20 -3.95 1.10 16.65
N ASP A 21 -3.88 0.08 15.80
CA ASP A 21 -5.02 -0.70 15.31
C ASP A 21 -5.98 0.12 14.41
N TYR A 22 -5.48 1.14 13.69
CA TYR A 22 -6.26 1.84 12.67
C TYR A 22 -6.01 1.28 11.26
N PRO A 23 -7.06 1.05 10.46
CA PRO A 23 -6.90 0.47 9.13
C PRO A 23 -6.37 1.51 8.13
N LEU A 24 -5.46 1.08 7.26
CA LEU A 24 -5.09 1.83 6.07
C LEU A 24 -6.31 1.93 5.14
N SER A 25 -6.85 3.13 5.02
CA SER A 25 -8.08 3.40 4.27
C SER A 25 -7.81 4.38 3.13
N GLU A 26 -8.39 4.13 1.95
CA GLU A 26 -8.31 5.04 0.80
C GLU A 26 -9.56 5.93 0.68
N GLY A 27 -9.39 7.18 0.25
CA GLY A 27 -10.53 8.02 -0.10
C GLY A 27 -10.15 9.22 -0.94
N ASN A 28 -10.70 9.31 -2.16
CA ASN A 28 -10.41 10.37 -3.13
C ASN A 28 -8.90 10.55 -3.33
N SER A 29 -8.18 9.43 -3.48
CA SER A 29 -6.72 9.36 -3.61
C SER A 29 -5.90 9.71 -2.36
N ASN A 30 -6.54 10.08 -1.25
CA ASN A 30 -5.87 10.26 0.04
C ASN A 30 -5.86 8.95 0.83
N LEU A 31 -4.97 8.88 1.81
CA LEU A 31 -4.84 7.75 2.73
C LEU A 31 -5.10 8.18 4.16
N PHE A 32 -5.74 7.31 4.93
CA PHE A 32 -6.14 7.56 6.30
C PHE A 32 -5.84 6.35 7.18
N ALA A 33 -5.54 6.59 8.45
CA ALA A 33 -5.39 5.58 9.49
C ALA A 33 -5.98 6.11 10.81
N ASN A 34 -7.31 6.27 10.87
CA ASN A 34 -7.98 6.99 11.97
C ASN A 34 -9.23 6.30 12.56
N VAL A 35 -10.09 5.69 11.74
CA VAL A 35 -11.32 5.07 12.21
C VAL A 35 -11.63 3.82 11.42
N LYS A 36 -12.03 2.76 12.14
CA LYS A 36 -12.58 1.54 11.53
C LYS A 36 -14.00 1.81 11.06
N THR A 37 -14.22 1.64 9.78
CA THR A 37 -15.49 1.79 9.08
C THR A 37 -15.99 0.47 8.49
N ASP A 38 -15.14 -0.56 8.42
CA ASP A 38 -15.40 -1.84 7.74
C ASP A 38 -15.85 -1.66 6.28
N SER A 39 -15.46 -0.54 5.66
CA SER A 39 -15.78 -0.22 4.28
C SER A 39 -14.82 -0.86 3.29
N PHE A 40 -15.22 -0.93 2.02
CA PHE A 40 -14.36 -1.45 0.93
C PHE A 40 -13.03 -0.68 0.79
N ASN A 41 -12.97 0.55 1.27
CA ASN A 41 -11.81 1.42 1.21
C ASN A 41 -10.64 0.95 2.10
N GLU A 42 -10.92 0.07 3.07
CA GLU A 42 -9.93 -0.50 3.98
C GLU A 42 -9.24 -1.75 3.41
N TRP A 43 -9.75 -2.27 2.29
CA TRP A 43 -9.28 -3.50 1.69
C TRP A 43 -8.26 -3.21 0.59
N TRP A 44 -7.21 -4.00 0.56
CA TRP A 44 -6.09 -3.86 -0.37
C TRP A 44 -5.77 -5.19 -1.03
N LEU A 45 -5.48 -5.15 -2.32
CA LEU A 45 -5.02 -6.31 -3.09
C LEU A 45 -3.51 -6.19 -3.28
N TYR A 46 -2.75 -7.09 -2.68
CA TYR A 46 -1.29 -7.10 -2.82
C TYR A 46 -0.85 -8.06 -3.93
N ASN A 47 -0.28 -7.52 -5.01
CA ASN A 47 0.37 -8.32 -6.03
C ASN A 47 1.86 -8.47 -5.71
N LYS A 48 2.26 -9.64 -5.23
CA LYS A 48 3.67 -9.94 -4.90
C LYS A 48 4.62 -9.92 -6.12
N HIS A 49 4.11 -10.14 -7.32
CA HIS A 49 4.93 -10.16 -8.55
C HIS A 49 5.28 -8.75 -9.02
N THR A 50 4.32 -7.82 -8.95
CA THR A 50 4.57 -6.41 -9.26
C THR A 50 4.97 -5.59 -8.04
N ARG A 51 4.80 -6.15 -6.83
CA ARG A 51 4.94 -5.51 -5.52
C ARG A 51 4.01 -4.30 -5.33
N GLN A 52 2.86 -4.29 -5.99
CA GLN A 52 1.90 -3.20 -5.90
C GLN A 52 0.77 -3.53 -4.92
N LEU A 53 0.40 -2.53 -4.11
CA LEU A 53 -0.79 -2.55 -3.26
C LEU A 53 -1.89 -1.77 -3.96
N HIS A 54 -2.88 -2.46 -4.49
CA HIS A 54 -4.03 -1.86 -5.18
C HIS A 54 -5.13 -1.57 -4.16
N SER A 55 -5.72 -0.37 -4.26
CA SER A 55 -6.93 -0.05 -3.50
C SER A 55 -8.07 -0.94 -3.99
N ARG A 56 -8.79 -1.62 -3.09
CA ARG A 56 -9.93 -2.45 -3.49
C ARG A 56 -11.11 -1.60 -3.96
N SER A 57 -11.30 -0.40 -3.40
CA SER A 57 -12.33 0.56 -3.83
C SER A 57 -12.03 1.13 -5.22
N ASN A 58 -10.77 1.15 -5.65
CA ASN A 58 -10.37 1.50 -7.01
C ASN A 58 -9.11 0.74 -7.44
N VAL A 59 -9.30 -0.43 -8.05
CA VAL A 59 -8.21 -1.36 -8.43
C VAL A 59 -7.24 -0.80 -9.48
N HIS A 60 -7.56 0.33 -10.11
CA HIS A 60 -6.66 1.04 -11.02
C HIS A 60 -5.69 1.98 -10.31
N ASN A 61 -5.85 2.18 -9.00
CA ASN A 61 -5.01 3.01 -8.15
C ASN A 61 -4.19 2.15 -7.18
N CYS A 62 -2.90 2.47 -7.10
CA CYS A 62 -1.90 1.79 -6.30
C CYS A 62 -1.33 2.73 -5.24
N LEU A 63 -0.94 2.17 -4.10
CA LEU A 63 -0.17 2.90 -3.09
C LEU A 63 1.14 3.40 -3.69
N ASP A 64 1.37 4.70 -3.62
CA ASP A 64 2.50 5.39 -4.26
C ASP A 64 3.19 6.30 -3.24
N ALA A 65 4.51 6.17 -3.11
CA ALA A 65 5.33 7.04 -2.28
C ALA A 65 5.97 8.13 -3.14
N TYR A 66 5.54 9.37 -2.97
CA TYR A 66 6.06 10.51 -3.72
C TYR A 66 6.90 11.42 -2.84
N LEU A 67 7.96 12.00 -3.44
CA LEU A 67 8.83 12.94 -2.74
C LEU A 67 8.21 14.35 -2.79
N LYS A 68 8.07 14.98 -1.63
CA LYS A 68 7.65 16.38 -1.49
C LYS A 68 8.41 17.02 -0.34
N ASP A 69 9.02 18.17 -0.62
CA ASP A 69 9.79 18.96 0.37
C ASP A 69 10.89 18.13 1.08
N GLY A 70 11.52 17.19 0.35
CA GLY A 70 12.58 16.32 0.85
C GLY A 70 12.11 15.16 1.74
N LYS A 71 10.80 14.97 1.90
CA LYS A 71 10.19 13.85 2.63
C LYS A 71 9.32 13.01 1.71
N TYR A 72 9.18 11.72 2.00
CA TYR A 72 8.23 10.86 1.31
C TYR A 72 6.85 11.02 1.93
N TRP A 73 5.86 11.18 1.06
CA TRP A 73 4.44 11.17 1.37
C TRP A 73 3.80 10.02 0.62
N VAL A 74 2.62 9.59 1.09
CA VAL A 74 1.88 8.50 0.47
C VAL A 74 0.51 8.98 0.01
N HIS A 75 0.11 8.50 -1.16
CA HIS A 75 -1.22 8.68 -1.75
C HIS A 75 -1.55 7.43 -2.57
N THR A 76 -2.72 7.39 -3.19
CA THR A 76 -2.92 6.46 -4.31
C THR A 76 -2.79 7.15 -5.64
N TRP A 77 -2.13 6.50 -6.59
CA TRP A 77 -1.95 6.99 -7.95
C TRP A 77 -2.26 5.89 -8.96
N GLN A 78 -2.51 6.26 -10.22
CA GLN A 78 -2.76 5.27 -11.27
C GLN A 78 -1.63 4.22 -11.30
N CYS A 79 -2.01 2.95 -11.27
CA CYS A 79 -1.07 1.84 -11.24
C CYS A 79 -0.22 1.80 -12.52
N ASP A 80 1.09 1.78 -12.34
CA ASP A 80 2.09 1.59 -13.38
C ASP A 80 3.19 0.68 -12.85
N GLY A 81 3.31 -0.52 -13.42
CA GLY A 81 4.32 -1.51 -13.00
C GLY A 81 5.77 -1.01 -13.18
N ALA A 82 6.00 -0.02 -14.05
CA ALA A 82 7.32 0.61 -14.22
C ALA A 82 7.59 1.71 -13.17
N ASN A 83 6.56 2.22 -12.50
CA ASN A 83 6.71 3.23 -11.47
C ASN A 83 7.23 2.62 -10.17
N ARG A 84 8.53 2.83 -9.93
CA ARG A 84 9.26 2.32 -8.76
C ARG A 84 8.71 2.83 -7.42
N ASN A 85 8.00 3.96 -7.41
CA ASN A 85 7.37 4.51 -6.21
C ASN A 85 6.15 3.70 -5.74
N GLN A 86 5.70 2.73 -6.54
CA GLN A 86 4.55 1.88 -6.24
C GLN A 86 4.97 0.47 -5.79
N HIS A 87 6.26 0.24 -5.54
CA HIS A 87 6.78 -1.08 -5.20
C HIS A 87 7.00 -1.17 -3.69
N TRP A 88 6.30 -2.10 -3.05
CA TRP A 88 6.30 -2.33 -1.62
C TRP A 88 6.58 -3.80 -1.30
N ASP A 89 7.53 -4.03 -0.40
CA ASP A 89 7.79 -5.33 0.19
C ASP A 89 6.93 -5.44 1.45
N VAL A 90 5.93 -6.33 1.41
CA VAL A 90 5.03 -6.61 2.55
C VAL A 90 5.58 -7.81 3.31
N ASP A 91 6.11 -7.55 4.51
CA ASP A 91 6.59 -8.57 5.43
C ASP A 91 5.48 -8.92 6.43
N PHE A 92 4.77 -10.01 6.15
CA PHE A 92 3.71 -10.51 7.02
C PHE A 92 4.24 -11.16 8.31
N ALA A 93 5.50 -11.58 8.37
CA ALA A 93 6.07 -12.20 9.57
C ALA A 93 6.48 -11.13 10.59
N ASP A 94 7.07 -10.04 10.10
CA ASP A 94 7.55 -8.93 10.92
C ASP A 94 6.54 -7.77 11.03
N HIS A 95 5.38 -7.88 10.36
CA HIS A 95 4.32 -6.87 10.31
C HIS A 95 4.81 -5.50 9.82
N ARG A 96 5.57 -5.48 8.72
CA ARG A 96 6.14 -4.25 8.14
C ARG A 96 5.86 -4.14 6.66
N ILE A 97 5.66 -2.91 6.18
CA ILE A 97 5.54 -2.59 4.76
C ILE A 97 6.68 -1.63 4.41
N LYS A 98 7.67 -2.12 3.67
CA LYS A 98 8.89 -1.38 3.31
C LYS A 98 8.84 -0.97 1.85
N HIS A 99 9.35 0.22 1.53
CA HIS A 99 9.48 0.62 0.14
C HIS A 99 10.58 -0.19 -0.54
N ALA A 100 10.26 -0.86 -1.65
CA ALA A 100 11.18 -1.81 -2.29
C ALA A 100 12.36 -1.13 -3.00
N THR A 101 12.27 0.18 -3.27
CA THR A 101 13.30 0.92 -4.03
C THR A 101 13.95 2.06 -3.28
N HIS A 102 13.34 2.53 -2.20
CA HIS A 102 13.82 3.68 -1.43
C HIS A 102 14.26 3.15 -0.07
N PRO A 103 15.57 3.10 0.22
CA PRO A 103 16.07 2.52 1.46
C PRO A 103 15.57 3.31 2.66
N ASN A 104 15.31 2.61 3.77
CA ASN A 104 14.86 3.19 5.04
C ASN A 104 13.53 3.97 4.94
N VAL A 105 12.68 3.63 3.98
CA VAL A 105 11.31 4.15 3.87
C VAL A 105 10.33 3.03 4.16
N CYS A 106 9.40 3.26 5.09
CA CYS A 106 8.29 2.36 5.40
C CYS A 106 6.98 3.13 5.30
N LEU A 107 5.90 2.38 5.16
CA LEU A 107 4.58 2.92 5.37
C LEU A 107 4.34 3.08 6.87
N ASP A 108 4.11 4.31 7.31
CA ASP A 108 3.82 4.64 8.70
C ASP A 108 2.61 5.58 8.77
N ALA A 109 1.84 5.47 9.85
CA ALA A 109 0.72 6.33 10.19
C ALA A 109 1.12 7.44 11.18
N ASP A 110 2.26 7.31 11.85
CA ASP A 110 2.86 8.27 12.76
C ASP A 110 4.26 8.66 12.28
N ASP A 111 4.62 9.94 12.34
CA ASP A 111 5.88 10.46 11.81
C ASP A 111 7.05 10.42 12.80
N PHE A 112 6.85 9.81 13.98
CA PHE A 112 7.85 9.71 15.05
C PHE A 112 8.58 8.36 15.13
N ASP A 113 8.13 7.33 14.41
CA ASP A 113 8.75 6.00 14.45
C ASP A 113 9.75 5.79 13.30
N GLU A 114 10.92 5.23 13.64
CA GLU A 114 11.96 4.92 12.66
C GLU A 114 11.84 3.48 12.13
N CYS A 115 12.03 3.36 10.81
CA CYS A 115 12.14 2.09 10.09
C CYS A 115 13.40 1.29 10.49
N TYR A 116 13.26 0.33 11.39
CA TYR A 116 14.28 -0.70 11.65
C TYR A 116 13.83 -2.07 11.12
#